data_AF-A0A836BU98-F1
#
_entry.id   AF-A0A836BU98-F1
#
_cell.length_a   1.000
_cell.length_b   1.000
_cell.length_c   1.000
_cell.angle_alpha   90.00
_cell.angle_beta   90.00
_cell.angle_gamma   90.00
#
_symmetry.space_group_name_H-M   'P 1'
#
loop_
_entity.id
_entity.type
_entity.pdbx_description
1 polymer ?
#
loop_
_entity_poly.entity_id
_entity_poly.type
_entity_poly.pdbx_seq_one_letter_code
_entity_poly.pdbx_strand_id
1 'polypeptide(L)'
;MYSFAQRSDTEVLDEPLYANYLKLTGVPRPYLDKVFAAQNVNGNEVVATQLLGPRSKPVLYAKHMGKHKIGLTSEIWSRAQHVILVREPYGVLQSFSAVLEPTQQELGYTALLEIVSQLRVLGRQPIVINSDDLVRQPAGMLGALCSALGLPYEPAMLSWPAGPKPYDGCWADWWYKNTHKGTGFDVAVRDAREPLPPHLRPLLSECYPLYEVLSRMALRPLADTSRPEGAVPRPLPPAGTGPEAGTGTGTEGAAAEQASAGQGHEQKKKGKTGTHVYVDDPRNADVAIGIRDGVTGRFDLVWRPHARVSVLDSGYMLGDGVWEGIRLYNGSLLLIEEHLDRLYEGAKAIDMDLGLSQAELQQMLYDTVDANGMKSGVHIRLMVTRGLKPTPYQNPNITIGQPTIVIVPEYKEAAPTPREKGIRLFTVHVRRGAPDVQDPGWNSHSKLNCIAACIQANKAGADEALMLDPQGFVATCNSTNFFIVRKGEVWAPSPRHQLRGITRARILELCRQHGIPCRETDFYLTQVYGADEAFVTGTFAGVIPVVEVDGRCIGSGSRGPVAARLQAAYAAFAEAYCAEGRRSLG
;
A
#
# COMPACT_ATOMS: atom_id res chain seq x y z
N MET A 1 22.37 18.41 11.35
CA MET A 1 22.94 19.51 12.17
C MET A 1 23.22 19.07 13.61
N TYR A 2 22.21 18.83 14.46
CA TYR A 2 22.43 18.51 15.90
C TYR A 2 23.40 17.34 16.12
N SER A 3 23.23 16.28 15.33
CA SER A 3 24.14 15.11 15.28
C SER A 3 25.60 15.50 15.01
N PHE A 4 25.85 16.33 13.98
CA PHE A 4 27.20 16.81 13.66
C PHE A 4 27.75 17.78 14.71
N ALA A 5 26.89 18.51 15.42
CA ALA A 5 27.32 19.40 16.50
C ALA A 5 27.90 18.65 17.71
N GLN A 6 27.65 17.34 17.82
CA GLN A 6 28.22 16.52 18.90
C GLN A 6 29.63 16.03 18.61
N ARG A 7 30.11 16.20 17.37
CA ARG A 7 31.46 15.81 17.02
C ARG A 7 32.46 16.77 17.64
N SER A 8 33.53 16.20 18.15
CA SER A 8 34.62 16.98 18.76
C SER A 8 35.23 18.00 17.77
N ASP A 9 35.35 17.61 16.51
CA ASP A 9 36.04 18.30 15.43
C ASP A 9 35.17 19.23 14.56
N THR A 10 33.88 19.40 14.91
CA THR A 10 32.90 20.08 14.05
C THR A 10 32.29 21.32 14.68
N GLU A 11 32.24 22.40 13.90
CA GLU A 11 31.39 23.58 14.10
C GLU A 11 30.13 23.47 13.24
N VAL A 12 29.01 24.08 13.65
CA VAL A 12 27.76 24.02 12.89
C VAL A 12 27.15 25.41 12.67
N LEU A 13 26.51 25.59 11.52
CA LEU A 13 25.73 26.79 11.18
C LEU A 13 24.34 26.40 10.67
N ASP A 14 23.32 27.11 11.14
CA ASP A 14 21.93 26.94 10.70
C ASP A 14 21.56 28.01 9.66
N GLU A 15 21.44 27.59 8.41
CA GLU A 15 21.04 28.37 7.23
C GLU A 15 21.62 29.80 7.11
N PRO A 16 22.95 29.98 7.11
CA PRO A 16 23.54 31.33 7.02
C PRO A 16 23.26 32.07 5.70
N LEU A 17 22.74 31.38 4.68
CA LEU A 17 22.39 31.95 3.36
C LEU A 17 20.90 32.34 3.23
N TYR A 18 20.12 32.24 4.30
CA TYR A 18 18.67 32.43 4.21
C TYR A 18 18.29 33.89 3.94
N ALA A 19 18.98 34.87 4.56
CA ALA A 19 18.79 36.28 4.27
C ALA A 19 19.01 36.64 2.79
N ASN A 20 20.03 36.07 2.14
CA ASN A 20 20.26 36.24 0.70
C ASN A 20 19.07 35.75 -0.13
N TYR A 21 18.56 34.55 0.17
CA TYR A 21 17.38 34.01 -0.51
C TYR A 21 16.16 34.92 -0.35
N LEU A 22 15.87 35.38 0.87
CA LEU A 22 14.71 36.24 1.13
C LEU A 22 14.85 37.60 0.44
N LYS A 23 16.07 38.17 0.43
CA LYS A 23 16.36 39.44 -0.27
C LYS A 23 16.14 39.34 -1.77
N LEU A 24 16.60 38.26 -2.40
CA LEU A 24 16.51 38.08 -3.86
C LEU A 24 15.11 37.71 -4.34
N THR A 25 14.36 36.95 -3.53
CA THR A 25 13.04 36.43 -3.93
C THR A 25 11.88 37.30 -3.47
N GLY A 26 12.08 38.14 -2.45
CA GLY A 26 11.01 38.95 -1.86
C GLY A 26 9.91 38.14 -1.18
N VAL A 27 10.15 36.85 -0.92
CA VAL A 27 9.13 35.96 -0.37
C VAL A 27 8.82 36.37 1.08
N PRO A 28 7.53 36.55 1.44
CA PRO A 28 7.15 37.01 2.77
C PRO A 28 7.42 35.94 3.85
N ARG A 29 7.87 36.40 5.03
CA ARG A 29 8.07 35.57 6.23
C ARG A 29 7.62 36.29 7.50
N PRO A 30 6.99 35.58 8.46
CA PRO A 30 6.62 36.17 9.76
C PRO A 30 7.82 36.70 10.57
N TYR A 31 9.03 36.22 10.29
CA TYR A 31 10.26 36.52 11.01
C TYR A 31 11.33 37.17 10.11
N LEU A 32 10.91 37.82 9.02
CA LEU A 32 11.81 38.44 8.03
C LEU A 32 12.79 39.43 8.68
N ASP A 33 12.28 40.33 9.52
CA ASP A 33 13.11 41.37 10.17
C ASP A 33 14.16 40.76 11.10
N LYS A 34 13.80 39.68 11.82
CA LYS A 34 14.76 38.94 12.66
C LYS A 34 15.89 38.33 11.83
N VAL A 35 15.58 37.81 10.64
CA VAL A 35 16.58 37.23 9.73
C VAL A 35 17.52 38.31 9.18
N PHE A 36 16.99 39.44 8.72
CA PHE A 36 17.82 40.54 8.20
C PHE A 36 18.64 41.24 9.28
N ALA A 37 18.19 41.26 10.53
CA ALA A 37 18.99 41.74 11.65
C ALA A 37 20.12 40.77 12.03
N ALA A 38 19.93 39.45 11.83
CA ALA A 38 20.86 38.42 12.28
C ALA A 38 21.86 37.96 11.22
N GLN A 39 21.61 38.19 9.92
CA GLN A 39 22.40 37.62 8.82
C GLN A 39 22.73 38.66 7.74
N ASN A 40 23.91 38.49 7.12
CA ASN A 40 24.30 39.29 5.96
C ASN A 40 23.45 38.86 4.73
N VAL A 41 22.86 39.84 4.05
CA VAL A 41 22.02 39.63 2.86
C VAL A 41 22.81 39.32 1.59
N ASN A 42 24.14 39.52 1.58
CA ASN A 42 25.01 39.18 0.47
C ASN A 42 25.51 37.74 0.59
N GLY A 43 24.89 36.82 -0.17
CA GLY A 43 25.21 35.40 -0.09
C GLY A 43 26.66 35.06 -0.44
N ASN A 44 27.28 35.77 -1.39
CA ASN A 44 28.66 35.49 -1.80
C ASN A 44 29.67 35.94 -0.74
N GLU A 45 29.38 37.02 -0.02
CA GLU A 45 30.18 37.44 1.13
C GLU A 45 30.07 36.43 2.29
N VAL A 46 28.86 35.91 2.55
CA VAL A 46 28.64 34.83 3.52
C VAL A 46 29.42 33.56 3.12
N VAL A 47 29.41 33.20 1.84
CA VAL A 47 30.22 32.07 1.33
C VAL A 47 31.70 32.29 1.62
N ALA A 48 32.23 33.46 1.28
CA ALA A 48 33.65 33.76 1.43
C ALA A 48 34.09 33.84 2.90
N THR A 49 33.28 34.45 3.76
CA THR A 49 33.69 34.76 5.15
C THR A 49 33.26 33.71 6.15
N GLN A 50 32.07 33.12 6.02
CA GLN A 50 31.52 32.17 7.00
C GLN A 50 31.65 30.71 6.55
N LEU A 51 31.41 30.41 5.26
CA LEU A 51 31.41 29.02 4.78
C LEU A 51 32.79 28.52 4.34
N LEU A 52 33.61 29.39 3.75
CA LEU A 52 34.95 29.08 3.26
C LEU A 52 36.07 29.82 4.02
N GLY A 53 35.69 30.67 4.98
CA GLY A 53 36.62 31.44 5.79
C GLY A 53 37.35 30.62 6.87
N PRO A 54 38.32 31.26 7.54
CA PRO A 54 39.06 30.67 8.66
C PRO A 54 38.14 30.23 9.81
N ARG A 55 38.52 29.19 10.55
CA ARG A 55 37.69 28.57 11.60
C ARG A 55 38.55 27.90 12.68
N SER A 56 37.93 27.64 13.83
CA SER A 56 38.63 27.06 14.98
C SER A 56 38.67 25.52 14.95
N LYS A 57 37.69 24.89 14.30
CA LYS A 57 37.61 23.44 14.11
C LYS A 57 37.76 23.02 12.64
N PRO A 58 38.35 21.85 12.36
CA PRO A 58 38.65 21.44 10.99
C PRO A 58 37.41 21.19 10.12
N VAL A 59 36.27 20.83 10.74
CA VAL A 59 35.01 20.57 10.02
C VAL A 59 33.99 21.66 10.32
N LEU A 60 33.33 22.15 9.26
CA LEU A 60 32.15 23.00 9.36
C LEU A 60 30.97 22.27 8.69
N TYR A 61 29.88 22.09 9.44
CA TYR A 61 28.62 21.62 8.90
C TYR A 61 27.64 22.80 8.80
N ALA A 62 27.33 23.23 7.58
CA ALA A 62 26.33 24.26 7.33
C ALA A 62 25.05 23.63 6.77
N LYS A 63 23.94 23.79 7.48
CA LYS A 63 22.62 23.32 7.03
C LYS A 63 21.98 24.37 6.12
N HIS A 64 21.45 23.96 4.99
CA HIS A 64 20.73 24.83 4.07
C HIS A 64 19.51 24.12 3.48
N MET A 65 18.55 24.90 2.98
CA MET A 65 17.51 24.43 2.08
C MET A 65 17.99 24.54 0.63
N GLY A 66 17.65 23.59 -0.25
CA GLY A 66 18.14 23.58 -1.64
C GLY A 66 17.87 24.88 -2.41
N LYS A 67 16.80 25.60 -2.08
CA LYS A 67 16.43 26.90 -2.66
C LYS A 67 17.39 28.05 -2.30
N HIS A 68 18.23 27.91 -1.26
CA HIS A 68 19.18 28.97 -0.86
C HIS A 68 20.35 29.15 -1.84
N LYS A 69 20.46 28.26 -2.83
CA LYS A 69 21.50 28.32 -3.87
C LYS A 69 21.44 29.53 -4.81
N ILE A 70 20.32 30.24 -4.82
CA ILE A 70 20.06 31.33 -5.79
C ILE A 70 21.04 32.48 -5.56
N GLY A 71 21.65 32.97 -6.65
CA GLY A 71 22.56 34.11 -6.64
C GLY A 71 23.98 33.82 -6.15
N LEU A 72 24.33 32.54 -5.90
CA LEU A 72 25.67 32.14 -5.47
C LEU A 72 26.59 31.88 -6.67
N THR A 73 27.88 32.22 -6.51
CA THR A 73 28.93 31.87 -7.46
C THR A 73 29.30 30.39 -7.41
N SER A 74 30.13 29.94 -8.36
CA SER A 74 30.58 28.54 -8.44
C SER A 74 31.54 28.10 -7.34
N GLU A 75 32.00 29.04 -6.51
CA GLU A 75 33.02 28.80 -5.50
C GLU A 75 32.56 27.79 -4.44
N ILE A 76 31.32 27.90 -3.96
CA ILE A 76 30.78 26.98 -2.96
C ILE A 76 30.65 25.54 -3.51
N TRP A 77 30.32 25.39 -4.79
CA TRP A 77 30.15 24.08 -5.44
C TRP A 77 31.47 23.34 -5.64
N SER A 78 32.56 24.08 -5.84
CA SER A 78 33.89 23.52 -6.09
C SER A 78 34.67 23.26 -4.79
N ARG A 79 34.52 24.10 -3.76
CA ARG A 79 35.38 24.06 -2.57
C ARG A 79 34.80 23.36 -1.35
N ALA A 80 33.49 23.12 -1.29
CA ALA A 80 32.84 22.43 -0.16
C ALA A 80 32.39 21.01 -0.50
N GLN A 81 32.20 20.12 0.48
CA GLN A 81 31.48 18.86 0.26
C GLN A 81 29.97 19.10 0.37
N HIS A 82 29.18 18.46 -0.51
CA HIS A 82 27.73 18.66 -0.60
C HIS A 82 27.00 17.37 -0.28
N VAL A 83 26.16 17.42 0.76
CA VAL A 83 25.31 16.30 1.17
C VAL A 83 23.86 16.69 0.92
N ILE A 84 23.17 15.87 0.15
CA ILE A 84 21.75 16.05 -0.18
C ILE A 84 20.94 15.19 0.77
N LEU A 85 20.35 15.83 1.77
CA LEU A 85 19.36 15.20 2.64
C LEU A 85 17.99 15.32 1.99
N VAL A 86 17.42 14.20 1.56
CA VAL A 86 16.07 14.16 1.01
C VAL A 86 15.12 13.50 2.00
N ARG A 87 13.91 14.04 2.12
CA ARG A 87 12.81 13.46 2.91
C ARG A 87 11.65 13.14 1.99
N GLU A 88 10.85 12.16 2.37
CA GLU A 88 9.64 11.81 1.63
C GLU A 88 8.61 12.98 1.64
N PRO A 89 8.06 13.39 0.48
CA PRO A 89 7.26 14.62 0.35
C PRO A 89 6.02 14.68 1.22
N TYR A 90 5.36 13.56 1.47
CA TYR A 90 4.18 13.51 2.34
C TYR A 90 4.52 14.04 3.74
N GLY A 91 5.57 13.49 4.35
CA GLY A 91 6.02 13.91 5.68
C GLY A 91 6.51 15.36 5.72
N VAL A 92 7.10 15.85 4.62
CA VAL A 92 7.46 17.26 4.50
C VAL A 92 6.22 18.13 4.47
N LEU A 93 5.26 17.84 3.59
CA LEU A 93 4.02 18.61 3.43
C LEU A 93 3.25 18.77 4.74
N GLN A 94 3.13 17.69 5.53
CA GLN A 94 2.44 17.73 6.82
C GLN A 94 3.15 18.67 7.81
N SER A 95 4.48 18.58 7.94
CA SER A 95 5.23 19.45 8.85
C SER A 95 5.35 20.89 8.35
N PHE A 96 5.39 21.09 7.04
CA PHE A 96 5.60 22.40 6.42
C PHE A 96 4.32 23.23 6.43
N SER A 97 3.18 22.62 6.07
CA SER A 97 1.85 23.25 6.05
C SER A 97 1.38 23.75 7.42
N ALA A 98 1.94 23.23 8.52
CA ALA A 98 1.68 23.71 9.87
C ALA A 98 2.27 25.11 10.14
N VAL A 99 3.22 25.57 9.33
CA VAL A 99 3.94 26.84 9.51
C VAL A 99 3.77 27.78 8.32
N LEU A 100 3.86 27.27 7.09
CA LEU A 100 3.79 28.04 5.85
C LEU A 100 3.02 27.28 4.77
N GLU A 101 2.43 28.01 3.81
CA GLU A 101 1.80 27.40 2.64
C GLU A 101 2.84 26.69 1.77
N PRO A 102 2.73 25.37 1.53
CA PRO A 102 3.70 24.63 0.75
C PRO A 102 3.54 24.88 -0.74
N THR A 103 4.66 25.06 -1.43
CA THR A 103 4.75 25.08 -2.90
C THR A 103 5.94 24.25 -3.35
N GLN A 104 5.99 23.86 -4.61
CA GLN A 104 7.12 23.09 -5.16
C GLN A 104 8.47 23.80 -4.90
N GLN A 105 8.50 25.11 -5.12
CA GLN A 105 9.66 25.97 -4.85
C GLN A 105 10.03 26.01 -3.37
N GLU A 106 9.04 26.04 -2.47
CA GLU A 106 9.27 26.04 -1.02
C GLU A 106 9.85 24.72 -0.53
N LEU A 107 9.37 23.59 -1.05
CA LEU A 107 9.84 22.26 -0.68
C LEU A 107 11.22 21.94 -1.27
N GLY A 108 11.55 22.51 -2.44
CA GLY A 108 12.91 22.53 -2.98
C GLY A 108 13.38 21.23 -3.65
N TYR A 109 12.50 20.28 -3.97
CA TYR A 109 12.88 19.03 -4.63
C TYR A 109 13.55 19.25 -6.00
N THR A 110 13.05 20.19 -6.81
CA THR A 110 13.72 20.57 -8.07
C THR A 110 15.10 21.16 -7.80
N ALA A 111 15.21 22.04 -6.79
CA ALA A 111 16.49 22.64 -6.44
C ALA A 111 17.53 21.61 -5.99
N LEU A 112 17.12 20.53 -5.30
CA LEU A 112 18.02 19.43 -4.96
C LEU A 112 18.54 18.69 -6.20
N LEU A 113 17.69 18.42 -7.18
CA LEU A 113 18.09 17.79 -8.45
C LEU A 113 18.98 18.70 -9.31
N GLU A 114 18.74 20.01 -9.29
CA GLU A 114 19.63 20.99 -9.92
C GLU A 114 21.02 20.98 -9.29
N ILE A 115 21.10 20.89 -7.95
CA ILE A 115 22.39 20.74 -7.25
C ILE A 115 23.07 19.42 -7.62
N VAL A 116 22.33 18.30 -7.68
CA VAL A 116 22.85 17.01 -8.18
C VAL A 116 23.47 17.19 -9.57
N SER A 117 22.74 17.84 -10.47
CA SER A 117 23.19 18.08 -11.84
C SER A 117 24.45 18.94 -11.89
N GLN A 118 24.49 20.05 -11.14
CA GLN A 118 25.65 20.93 -11.05
C GLN A 118 26.90 20.21 -10.52
N LEU A 119 26.76 19.39 -9.47
CA LEU A 119 27.88 18.61 -8.93
C LEU A 119 28.42 17.61 -9.95
N ARG A 120 27.53 16.93 -10.69
CA ARG A 120 27.93 16.00 -11.75
C ARG A 120 28.67 16.69 -12.89
N VAL A 121 28.24 17.88 -13.30
CA VAL A 121 28.94 18.69 -14.31
C VAL A 121 30.36 19.05 -13.85
N LEU A 122 30.56 19.25 -12.55
CA LEU A 122 31.88 19.46 -11.95
C LEU A 122 32.69 18.16 -11.73
N GLY A 123 32.21 17.02 -12.24
CA GLY A 123 32.88 15.72 -12.08
C GLY A 123 32.78 15.14 -10.67
N ARG A 124 31.88 15.64 -9.82
CA ARG A 124 31.72 15.21 -8.43
C ARG A 124 30.57 14.21 -8.30
N GLN A 125 30.78 13.19 -7.48
CA GLN A 125 29.72 12.24 -7.12
C GLN A 125 28.83 12.86 -6.03
N PRO A 126 27.51 13.04 -6.29
CA PRO A 126 26.59 13.56 -5.29
C PRO A 126 26.41 12.55 -4.15
N ILE A 127 26.56 13.00 -2.91
CA ILE A 127 26.24 12.21 -1.72
C ILE A 127 24.78 12.51 -1.35
N VAL A 128 23.91 11.52 -1.50
CA VAL A 128 22.49 11.64 -1.15
C VAL A 128 22.19 10.74 0.04
N ILE A 129 21.42 11.23 1.01
CA ILE A 129 20.94 10.44 2.15
C ILE A 129 19.43 10.62 2.30
N ASN A 130 18.74 9.52 2.63
CA ASN A 130 17.31 9.57 2.94
C ASN A 130 17.13 9.85 4.43
N SER A 131 16.32 10.87 4.74
CA SER A 131 16.06 11.28 6.11
C SER A 131 15.28 10.25 6.91
N ASP A 132 14.48 9.39 6.28
CA ASP A 132 13.74 8.34 6.98
C ASP A 132 14.67 7.19 7.36
N ASP A 133 15.61 6.81 6.48
CA ASP A 133 16.66 5.83 6.82
C ASP A 133 17.55 6.35 7.95
N LEU A 134 17.88 7.65 7.96
CA LEU A 134 18.65 8.29 9.03
C LEU A 134 17.94 8.21 10.38
N VAL A 135 16.61 8.34 10.44
CA VAL A 135 15.88 8.24 11.71
C VAL A 135 15.73 6.79 12.15
N ARG A 136 15.54 5.86 11.21
CA ARG A 136 15.33 4.43 11.50
C ARG A 136 16.61 3.69 11.87
N GLN A 137 17.71 3.98 11.18
CA GLN A 137 19.02 3.34 11.38
C GLN A 137 20.10 4.42 11.52
N PRO A 138 20.06 5.24 12.58
CA PRO A 138 20.90 6.42 12.69
C PRO A 138 22.39 6.09 12.72
N ALA A 139 22.80 5.04 13.44
CA ALA A 139 24.20 4.62 13.48
C ALA A 139 24.70 4.15 12.10
N GLY A 140 23.96 3.27 11.44
CA GLY A 140 24.32 2.74 10.13
C GLY A 140 24.36 3.83 9.04
N MET A 141 23.37 4.72 9.02
CA MET A 141 23.30 5.81 8.04
C MET A 141 24.36 6.88 8.29
N LEU A 142 24.60 7.28 9.55
CA LEU A 142 25.68 8.22 9.88
C LEU A 142 27.06 7.61 9.60
N GLY A 143 27.25 6.30 9.84
CA GLY A 143 28.46 5.59 9.47
C GLY A 143 28.71 5.61 7.95
N ALA A 144 27.67 5.33 7.15
CA ALA A 144 27.75 5.40 5.69
C ALA A 144 28.06 6.83 5.21
N LEU A 145 27.41 7.84 5.79
CA LEU A 145 27.65 9.25 5.47
C LEU A 145 29.07 9.68 5.82
N CYS A 146 29.55 9.38 7.03
CA CYS A 146 30.91 9.69 7.46
C CYS A 146 31.95 9.03 6.56
N SER A 147 31.74 7.76 6.20
CA SER A 147 32.60 7.04 5.24
C SER A 147 32.65 7.74 3.88
N ALA A 148 31.50 8.11 3.32
CA ALA A 148 31.41 8.83 2.05
C ALA A 148 32.08 10.22 2.09
N LEU A 149 32.13 10.86 3.26
CA LEU A 149 32.78 12.16 3.47
C LEU A 149 34.27 12.05 3.85
N GLY A 150 34.78 10.84 4.10
CA GLY A 150 36.14 10.64 4.62
C GLY A 150 36.32 11.14 6.07
N LEU A 151 35.25 11.11 6.87
CA LEU A 151 35.24 11.52 8.28
C LEU A 151 35.15 10.30 9.21
N PRO A 152 35.75 10.35 10.42
CA PRO A 152 35.56 9.30 11.41
C PRO A 152 34.13 9.33 11.96
N TYR A 153 33.49 8.18 12.18
CA TYR A 153 32.20 8.11 12.87
C TYR A 153 32.39 8.27 14.39
N GLU A 154 31.59 9.12 15.04
CA GLU A 154 31.59 9.30 16.50
C GLU A 154 30.22 8.90 17.08
N PRO A 155 30.14 7.94 18.02
CA PRO A 155 28.86 7.55 18.63
C PRO A 155 28.09 8.70 19.31
N ALA A 156 28.79 9.75 19.75
CA ALA A 156 28.19 10.97 20.29
C ALA A 156 27.21 11.64 19.31
N MET A 157 27.35 11.38 18.00
CA MET A 157 26.46 11.89 16.96
C MET A 157 25.00 11.41 17.08
N LEU A 158 24.72 10.41 17.93
CA LEU A 158 23.39 9.82 18.09
C LEU A 158 22.51 10.52 19.13
N SER A 159 23.09 11.34 20.01
CA SER A 159 22.34 11.95 21.11
C SER A 159 22.77 13.39 21.39
N TRP A 160 21.84 14.21 21.87
CA TRP A 160 22.09 15.63 22.19
C TRP A 160 21.24 16.07 23.38
N PRO A 161 21.62 17.14 24.10
CA PRO A 161 20.78 17.65 25.18
C PRO A 161 19.46 18.22 24.63
N ALA A 162 18.37 18.10 25.38
CA ALA A 162 17.11 18.76 25.05
C ALA A 162 17.23 20.30 25.11
N GLY A 163 16.24 21.00 24.56
CA GLY A 163 16.12 22.45 24.58
C GLY A 163 16.75 23.18 23.39
N PRO A 164 16.64 24.52 23.36
CA PRO A 164 17.25 25.35 22.34
C PRO A 164 18.77 25.23 22.33
N LYS A 165 19.37 25.43 21.16
CA LYS A 165 20.83 25.40 20.99
C LYS A 165 21.35 26.79 20.61
N PRO A 166 22.58 27.14 21.03
CA PRO A 166 23.15 28.45 20.72
C PRO A 166 23.38 28.68 19.22
N TYR A 167 23.41 27.60 18.43
CA TYR A 167 23.56 27.62 16.98
C TYR A 167 22.22 27.52 16.22
N ASP A 168 21.08 27.53 16.92
CA ASP A 168 19.78 27.55 16.26
C ASP A 168 19.53 28.91 15.61
N GLY A 169 18.98 28.91 14.39
CA GLY A 169 18.61 30.15 13.72
C GLY A 169 17.46 30.88 14.42
N CYS A 170 17.30 32.17 14.12
CA CYS A 170 16.24 33.02 14.72
C CYS A 170 14.79 32.55 14.42
N TRP A 171 14.63 31.56 13.54
CA TRP A 171 13.37 30.90 13.18
C TRP A 171 13.05 29.68 14.05
N ALA A 172 13.89 29.33 15.03
CA ALA A 172 13.72 28.13 15.87
C ALA A 172 12.36 28.08 16.57
N ASP A 173 11.81 29.22 16.99
CA ASP A 173 10.50 29.32 17.64
C ASP A 173 9.36 28.75 16.77
N TRP A 174 9.52 28.79 15.44
CA TRP A 174 8.53 28.28 14.48
C TRP A 174 8.76 26.82 14.11
N TRP A 175 10.02 26.40 13.98
CA TRP A 175 10.35 25.10 13.37
C TRP A 175 10.87 24.04 14.35
N TYR A 176 11.50 24.42 15.47
CA TYR A 176 12.29 23.50 16.28
C TYR A 176 11.62 23.05 17.57
N LYS A 177 10.35 23.42 17.81
CA LYS A 177 9.59 23.01 19.00
C LYS A 177 9.65 21.50 19.27
N ASN A 178 9.53 20.67 18.24
CA ASN A 178 9.62 19.21 18.38
C ASN A 178 11.07 18.73 18.51
N THR A 179 12.00 19.33 17.76
CA THR A 179 13.43 19.02 17.84
C THR A 179 14.01 19.32 19.22
N HIS A 180 13.58 20.40 19.87
CA HIS A 180 13.97 20.78 21.23
C HIS A 180 13.50 19.80 22.30
N LYS A 181 12.47 18.99 22.04
CA LYS A 181 12.05 17.93 22.97
C LYS A 181 12.90 16.67 22.84
N GLY A 182 13.47 16.44 21.66
CA GLY A 182 14.24 15.22 21.38
C GLY A 182 15.65 15.28 21.94
N THR A 183 16.17 14.13 22.35
CA THR A 183 17.55 13.92 22.77
C THR A 183 18.33 13.00 21.82
N GLY A 184 17.75 12.66 20.67
CA GLY A 184 18.30 11.76 19.67
C GLY A 184 17.31 11.55 18.52
N PHE A 185 17.55 10.51 17.72
CA PHE A 185 16.64 10.12 16.64
C PHE A 185 15.43 9.37 17.19
N ASP A 186 14.22 9.88 16.91
CA ASP A 186 12.96 9.31 17.40
C ASP A 186 12.08 8.89 16.22
N VAL A 187 11.90 7.57 16.06
CA VAL A 187 11.06 6.97 15.03
C VAL A 187 9.57 7.23 15.29
N ALA A 188 9.13 7.27 16.55
CA ALA A 188 7.72 7.43 16.91
C ALA A 188 7.22 8.84 16.58
N VAL A 189 8.01 9.87 16.88
CA VAL A 189 7.69 11.27 16.51
C VAL A 189 7.68 11.46 15.00
N ARG A 190 8.54 10.72 14.28
CA ARG A 190 8.64 10.77 12.81
C ARG A 190 7.44 10.13 12.10
N ASP A 191 6.83 9.14 12.74
CA ASP A 191 5.77 8.29 12.16
C ASP A 191 4.33 8.76 12.49
N ALA A 192 4.14 9.83 13.28
CA ALA A 192 2.83 10.42 13.55
C ALA A 192 2.26 11.15 12.31
N ARG A 193 1.74 10.39 11.34
CA ARG A 193 1.11 10.90 10.11
C ARG A 193 -0.35 11.20 10.38
N GLU A 194 -0.80 12.40 10.01
CA GLU A 194 -2.21 12.81 9.95
C GLU A 194 -2.64 12.89 8.49
N PRO A 195 -3.94 12.77 8.16
CA PRO A 195 -4.32 12.77 6.77
C PRO A 195 -4.04 14.06 6.02
N LEU A 196 -3.36 13.99 4.86
CA LEU A 196 -3.10 15.17 4.04
C LEU A 196 -4.42 15.77 3.54
N PRO A 197 -4.65 17.09 3.76
CA PRO A 197 -5.76 17.80 3.17
C PRO A 197 -5.84 17.59 1.65
N PRO A 198 -7.04 17.44 1.05
CA PRO A 198 -7.19 17.18 -0.38
C PRO A 198 -6.47 18.17 -1.30
N HIS A 199 -6.38 19.44 -0.91
CA HIS A 199 -5.73 20.49 -1.69
C HIS A 199 -4.19 20.32 -1.80
N LEU A 200 -3.56 19.54 -0.92
CA LEU A 200 -2.12 19.26 -0.97
C LEU A 200 -1.75 18.05 -1.83
N ARG A 201 -2.73 17.24 -2.23
CA ARG A 201 -2.49 16.03 -3.03
C ARG A 201 -1.88 16.31 -4.41
N PRO A 202 -2.29 17.36 -5.17
CA PRO A 202 -1.63 17.69 -6.42
C PRO A 202 -0.14 18.00 -6.25
N LEU A 203 0.21 18.76 -5.21
CA LEU A 203 1.61 19.11 -4.92
C LEU A 203 2.43 17.89 -4.49
N LEU A 204 1.82 16.96 -3.75
CA LEU A 204 2.43 15.65 -3.45
C LEU A 204 2.77 14.89 -4.74
N SER A 205 1.82 14.81 -5.68
CA SER A 205 2.02 14.15 -6.98
C SER A 205 3.12 14.80 -7.82
N GLU A 206 3.31 16.12 -7.71
CA GLU A 206 4.40 16.84 -8.38
C GLU A 206 5.77 16.57 -7.74
N CYS A 207 5.84 16.53 -6.41
CA CYS A 207 7.11 16.39 -5.70
C CYS A 207 7.64 14.95 -5.66
N TYR A 208 6.75 13.95 -5.68
CA TYR A 208 7.13 12.56 -5.47
C TYR A 208 8.04 11.95 -6.56
N PRO A 209 7.80 12.19 -7.87
CA PRO A 209 8.72 11.70 -8.90
C PRO A 209 10.15 12.25 -8.71
N LEU A 210 10.28 13.51 -8.29
CA LEU A 210 11.58 14.13 -8.00
C LEU A 210 12.26 13.49 -6.79
N TYR A 211 11.48 13.23 -5.74
CA TYR A 211 11.92 12.47 -4.57
C TYR A 211 12.40 11.06 -4.94
N GLU A 212 11.67 10.32 -5.78
CA GLU A 212 12.08 8.96 -6.18
C GLU A 212 13.44 8.95 -6.87
N VAL A 213 13.70 9.91 -7.76
CA VAL A 213 15.02 10.02 -8.42
C VAL A 213 16.12 10.23 -7.39
N LEU A 214 15.93 11.15 -6.45
CA LEU A 214 16.89 11.40 -5.36
C LEU A 214 17.05 10.19 -4.45
N SER A 215 15.95 9.54 -4.07
CA SER A 215 15.96 8.38 -3.18
C SER A 215 16.68 7.18 -3.78
N ARG A 216 16.59 6.97 -5.10
CA ARG A 216 17.34 5.91 -5.80
C ARG A 216 18.86 6.15 -5.81
N MET A 217 19.28 7.41 -5.61
CA MET A 217 20.69 7.80 -5.51
C MET A 217 21.20 7.76 -4.06
N ALA A 218 20.32 7.55 -3.08
CA ALA A 218 20.69 7.63 -1.66
C ALA A 218 21.64 6.49 -1.25
N LEU A 219 22.58 6.83 -0.37
CA LEU A 219 23.39 5.85 0.35
C LEU A 219 22.51 4.92 1.17
N ARG A 220 23.00 3.71 1.42
CA ARG A 220 22.37 2.75 2.33
C ARG A 220 23.04 2.80 3.70
N PRO A 221 22.29 2.58 4.81
CA PRO A 221 22.90 2.35 6.11
C PRO A 221 23.92 1.21 6.05
N LEU A 222 25.04 1.33 6.77
CA LEU A 222 25.96 0.21 6.99
C LEU A 222 25.22 -0.90 7.77
N ALA A 223 25.32 -2.14 7.30
CA ALA A 223 24.60 -3.28 7.85
C ALA A 223 25.01 -3.55 9.31
N ASP A 224 24.10 -3.28 10.25
CA ASP A 224 24.06 -3.94 11.55
C ASP A 224 23.07 -5.12 11.45
N THR A 225 23.49 -6.30 11.87
CA THR A 225 22.93 -7.62 11.59
C THR A 225 21.66 -7.98 12.39
N SER A 226 20.83 -6.99 12.75
CA SER A 226 19.65 -7.18 13.60
C SER A 226 18.27 -7.03 12.91
N ARG A 227 18.23 -6.76 11.59
CA ARG A 227 17.14 -6.69 10.56
C ARG A 227 15.61 -6.64 10.96
N PRO A 228 14.74 -5.91 10.20
CA PRO A 228 14.63 -6.04 8.73
C PRO A 228 14.95 -4.77 7.89
N GLU A 229 15.42 -5.05 6.67
CA GLU A 229 15.50 -4.15 5.52
C GLU A 229 14.11 -3.88 4.94
N GLY A 230 13.88 -2.67 4.39
CA GLY A 230 12.63 -2.34 3.69
C GLY A 230 11.63 -1.53 4.50
N ALA A 231 12.08 -0.64 5.39
CA ALA A 231 11.17 0.23 6.11
C ALA A 231 10.70 1.38 5.21
N VAL A 232 9.43 1.34 4.84
CA VAL A 232 8.84 2.21 3.82
C VAL A 232 8.03 3.37 4.42
N PRO A 233 7.82 4.49 3.67
CA PRO A 233 6.67 5.37 3.84
C PRO A 233 5.32 4.66 4.14
N ARG A 234 4.79 4.94 5.34
CA ARG A 234 3.58 4.34 5.89
C ARG A 234 2.28 5.05 5.45
N PRO A 235 1.15 4.34 5.45
CA PRO A 235 -0.16 4.78 4.94
C PRO A 235 -0.91 5.77 5.84
N LEU A 236 -1.81 6.56 5.24
CA LEU A 236 -2.65 7.58 5.89
C LEU A 236 -3.48 6.95 7.00
N PRO A 237 -3.74 7.70 8.08
CA PRO A 237 -4.90 7.42 8.91
C PRO A 237 -6.21 7.55 8.12
N PRO A 238 -7.30 6.91 8.57
CA PRO A 238 -8.65 7.23 8.10
C PRO A 238 -8.88 8.73 8.00
N ALA A 239 -9.52 9.17 6.92
CA ALA A 239 -10.11 10.48 6.86
C ALA A 239 -11.02 10.66 8.08
N GLY A 240 -10.63 11.55 9.00
CA GLY A 240 -11.44 11.89 10.17
C GLY A 240 -12.81 12.35 9.69
N THR A 241 -13.86 11.75 10.26
CA THR A 241 -15.22 12.27 10.12
C THR A 241 -15.23 13.66 10.74
N GLY A 242 -15.28 14.70 9.91
CA GLY A 242 -15.57 16.05 10.38
C GLY A 242 -16.89 16.09 11.16
N PRO A 243 -17.05 17.03 12.11
CA PRO A 243 -18.21 17.07 12.97
C PRO A 243 -19.48 17.26 12.13
N GLU A 244 -20.51 16.48 12.46
CA GLU A 244 -21.86 16.61 11.91
C GLU A 244 -22.30 18.07 11.95
N ALA A 245 -22.48 18.66 10.77
CA ALA A 245 -23.12 19.96 10.65
C ALA A 245 -24.56 19.80 11.15
N GLY A 246 -24.84 20.46 12.27
CA GLY A 246 -26.10 20.39 12.99
C GLY A 246 -27.30 20.70 12.09
N THR A 247 -28.38 19.99 12.39
CA THR A 247 -29.74 20.21 11.93
C THR A 247 -30.22 21.61 12.31
N GLY A 248 -30.01 22.57 11.40
CA GLY A 248 -30.62 23.90 11.47
C GLY A 248 -31.95 23.94 10.72
N THR A 249 -33.04 23.90 11.46
CA THR A 249 -34.39 24.26 10.99
C THR A 249 -34.48 25.76 10.69
N GLY A 250 -35.05 26.17 9.55
CA GLY A 250 -35.56 27.54 9.42
C GLY A 250 -35.63 28.15 8.02
N THR A 251 -36.83 28.12 7.46
CA THR A 251 -37.53 29.19 6.70
C THR A 251 -37.14 29.59 5.28
N GLU A 252 -38.21 29.63 4.49
CA GLU A 252 -38.45 30.10 3.13
C GLU A 252 -37.87 31.48 2.77
N GLY A 253 -37.51 31.63 1.50
CA GLY A 253 -37.24 32.92 0.85
C GLY A 253 -37.07 32.73 -0.66
N ALA A 254 -38.13 33.01 -1.41
CA ALA A 254 -38.19 32.95 -2.86
C ALA A 254 -37.33 34.03 -3.54
N ALA A 255 -36.59 33.68 -4.57
CA ALA A 255 -36.31 34.53 -5.73
C ALA A 255 -35.82 33.67 -6.89
N ALA A 256 -36.50 33.83 -8.03
CA ALA A 256 -36.22 33.15 -9.28
C ALA A 256 -35.10 33.87 -10.05
N GLU A 257 -34.22 33.12 -10.71
CA GLU A 257 -33.61 33.60 -11.95
C GLU A 257 -33.22 32.42 -12.84
N GLN A 258 -33.60 32.57 -14.12
CA GLN A 258 -33.52 31.57 -15.18
C GLN A 258 -32.11 31.51 -15.79
N ALA A 259 -31.57 30.32 -16.06
CA ALA A 259 -30.65 30.13 -17.19
C ALA A 259 -30.54 28.65 -17.63
N SER A 260 -31.08 28.41 -18.83
CA SER A 260 -30.82 27.39 -19.85
C SER A 260 -30.50 25.93 -19.47
N ALA A 261 -31.38 25.05 -19.95
CA ALA A 261 -31.27 23.61 -20.03
C ALA A 261 -30.06 23.14 -20.88
N GLY A 262 -29.21 22.32 -20.26
CA GLY A 262 -28.40 21.31 -20.95
C GLY A 262 -28.86 19.94 -20.48
N GLN A 263 -29.46 19.14 -21.37
CA GLN A 263 -29.90 17.77 -21.08
C GLN A 263 -28.68 16.87 -20.86
N GLY A 264 -28.24 16.75 -19.60
CA GLY A 264 -27.34 15.68 -19.16
C GLY A 264 -28.17 14.43 -18.85
N HIS A 265 -27.93 13.36 -19.59
CA HIS A 265 -28.42 12.02 -19.27
C HIS A 265 -27.91 11.62 -17.86
N GLU A 266 -28.74 11.79 -16.83
CA GLU A 266 -28.52 11.20 -15.51
C GLU A 266 -28.69 9.68 -15.62
N GLN A 267 -27.58 8.97 -15.84
CA GLN A 267 -27.52 7.55 -15.52
C GLN A 267 -27.71 7.41 -14.01
N LYS A 268 -28.92 7.05 -13.58
CA LYS A 268 -29.19 6.51 -12.24
C LYS A 268 -28.17 5.41 -11.94
N LYS A 269 -27.23 5.67 -11.03
CA LYS A 269 -26.32 4.67 -10.47
C LYS A 269 -27.16 3.54 -9.84
N LYS A 270 -27.37 2.44 -10.58
CA LYS A 270 -27.83 1.17 -9.99
C LYS A 270 -26.83 0.79 -8.89
N GLY A 271 -27.34 0.46 -7.70
CA GLY A 271 -26.51 -0.03 -6.59
C GLY A 271 -25.68 -1.23 -7.04
N LYS A 272 -24.42 -1.31 -6.61
CA LYS A 272 -23.54 -2.45 -6.91
C LYS A 272 -24.16 -3.73 -6.33
N THR A 273 -24.50 -4.71 -7.16
CA THR A 273 -24.94 -6.05 -6.75
C THR A 273 -23.83 -7.08 -7.02
N GLY A 274 -23.77 -8.18 -6.25
CA GLY A 274 -22.76 -9.26 -6.41
C GLY A 274 -22.21 -9.86 -5.11
N THR A 275 -21.40 -10.91 -5.22
CA THR A 275 -20.77 -11.62 -4.07
C THR A 275 -19.62 -10.87 -3.41
N HIS A 276 -19.06 -9.89 -4.12
CA HIS A 276 -17.94 -9.06 -3.66
C HIS A 276 -18.40 -7.65 -3.28
N VAL A 277 -19.66 -7.48 -2.84
CA VAL A 277 -20.15 -6.19 -2.34
C VAL A 277 -19.58 -5.94 -0.95
N TYR A 278 -18.93 -4.79 -0.80
CA TYR A 278 -18.29 -4.35 0.44
C TYR A 278 -18.73 -2.93 0.80
N VAL A 279 -18.58 -2.58 2.07
CA VAL A 279 -18.73 -1.20 2.55
C VAL A 279 -17.48 -0.43 2.14
N ASP A 280 -17.65 0.66 1.38
CA ASP A 280 -16.53 1.51 0.98
C ASP A 280 -15.88 2.14 2.22
N ASP A 281 -14.55 2.11 2.27
CA ASP A 281 -13.79 2.57 3.43
C ASP A 281 -12.74 3.59 2.97
N PRO A 282 -12.85 4.86 3.40
CA PRO A 282 -11.95 5.92 2.94
C PRO A 282 -10.48 5.69 3.32
N ARG A 283 -10.19 4.83 4.32
CA ARG A 283 -8.81 4.42 4.66
C ARG A 283 -8.10 3.76 3.49
N ASN A 284 -8.86 3.02 2.66
CA ASN A 284 -8.30 2.28 1.54
C ASN A 284 -7.65 3.17 0.48
N ALA A 285 -7.98 4.46 0.43
CA ALA A 285 -7.36 5.40 -0.50
C ALA A 285 -5.84 5.51 -0.29
N ASP A 286 -5.34 5.05 0.85
CA ASP A 286 -4.00 5.37 1.29
C ASP A 286 -3.14 4.27 1.88
N VAL A 287 -3.69 3.07 1.92
CA VAL A 287 -2.98 1.91 2.45
C VAL A 287 -1.60 1.72 1.79
N ALA A 288 -0.67 1.14 2.53
CA ALA A 288 0.65 0.82 2.03
C ALA A 288 0.59 -0.59 1.44
N ILE A 289 1.14 -0.72 0.23
CA ILE A 289 1.14 -1.92 -0.59
C ILE A 289 2.51 -2.56 -0.49
N GLY A 290 2.60 -3.80 -0.02
CA GLY A 290 3.87 -4.54 -0.06
C GLY A 290 4.23 -4.90 -1.50
N ILE A 291 5.45 -4.60 -1.94
CA ILE A 291 5.96 -4.91 -3.27
C ILE A 291 7.38 -5.44 -3.14
N ARG A 292 7.61 -6.69 -3.52
CA ARG A 292 8.95 -7.20 -3.80
C ARG A 292 9.21 -7.13 -5.29
N ASP A 293 10.18 -6.32 -5.70
CA ASP A 293 10.55 -6.22 -7.10
C ASP A 293 11.42 -7.41 -7.52
N GLY A 294 11.18 -7.94 -8.73
CA GLY A 294 11.90 -9.09 -9.25
C GLY A 294 13.38 -8.82 -9.60
N VAL A 295 13.82 -7.57 -9.74
CA VAL A 295 15.17 -7.25 -10.23
C VAL A 295 16.16 -7.11 -9.09
N THR A 296 15.81 -6.35 -8.06
CA THR A 296 16.64 -6.13 -6.87
C THR A 296 16.30 -7.09 -5.75
N GLY A 297 15.15 -7.77 -5.82
CA GLY A 297 14.65 -8.66 -4.77
C GLY A 297 14.23 -7.93 -3.50
N ARG A 298 14.25 -6.59 -3.51
CA ARG A 298 13.93 -5.74 -2.36
C ARG A 298 12.43 -5.74 -2.13
N PHE A 299 12.02 -5.96 -0.89
CA PHE A 299 10.65 -5.76 -0.44
C PHE A 299 10.50 -4.34 0.10
N ASP A 300 9.66 -3.56 -0.58
CA ASP A 300 9.23 -2.24 -0.16
C ASP A 300 7.72 -2.27 0.01
N LEU A 301 7.21 -1.74 1.10
CA LEU A 301 5.86 -1.19 1.07
C LEU A 301 5.86 0.00 0.06
N VAL A 302 4.71 0.43 -0.43
CA VAL A 302 4.61 1.62 -1.29
C VAL A 302 3.26 2.23 -1.04
N TRP A 303 3.19 3.56 -0.97
CA TRP A 303 1.92 4.26 -0.89
C TRP A 303 0.98 3.85 -2.04
N ARG A 304 -0.29 3.50 -1.77
CA ARG A 304 -1.19 2.91 -2.79
C ARG A 304 -1.29 3.71 -4.09
N PRO A 305 -1.52 5.03 -4.08
CA PRO A 305 -1.51 5.82 -5.31
C PRO A 305 -0.19 5.79 -6.05
N HIS A 306 0.90 5.35 -5.39
CA HIS A 306 2.25 5.16 -5.91
C HIS A 306 2.66 3.72 -6.23
N ALA A 307 1.83 2.72 -5.90
CA ALA A 307 2.10 1.33 -6.27
C ALA A 307 2.10 1.17 -7.81
N ARG A 308 3.19 0.63 -8.36
CA ARG A 308 3.37 0.35 -9.80
C ARG A 308 3.94 -1.04 -9.97
N VAL A 309 3.60 -1.67 -11.09
CA VAL A 309 4.39 -2.75 -11.69
C VAL A 309 4.77 -2.33 -13.11
N SER A 310 5.84 -2.89 -13.65
CA SER A 310 6.24 -2.63 -15.03
C SER A 310 5.19 -3.17 -16.00
N VAL A 311 4.95 -2.46 -17.10
CA VAL A 311 4.15 -2.99 -18.23
C VAL A 311 4.81 -4.20 -18.89
N LEU A 312 6.11 -4.42 -18.64
CA LEU A 312 6.86 -5.58 -19.10
C LEU A 312 6.88 -6.74 -18.07
N ASP A 313 6.09 -6.63 -16.99
CA ASP A 313 5.89 -7.74 -16.07
C ASP A 313 5.01 -8.82 -16.73
N SER A 314 5.42 -10.09 -16.61
CA SER A 314 4.72 -11.24 -17.23
C SER A 314 3.26 -11.34 -16.81
N GLY A 315 2.96 -10.97 -15.56
CA GLY A 315 1.59 -10.98 -15.06
C GLY A 315 0.69 -9.99 -15.80
N TYR A 316 1.22 -8.82 -16.18
CA TYR A 316 0.49 -7.84 -16.97
C TYR A 316 0.33 -8.28 -18.43
N MET A 317 1.40 -8.79 -19.03
CA MET A 317 1.39 -9.12 -20.46
C MET A 317 0.62 -10.40 -20.80
N LEU A 318 0.69 -11.41 -19.93
CA LEU A 318 0.29 -12.78 -20.25
C LEU A 318 -0.61 -13.43 -19.18
N GLY A 319 -0.79 -12.78 -18.02
CA GLY A 319 -1.45 -13.42 -16.87
C GLY A 319 -0.63 -14.55 -16.25
N ASP A 320 0.69 -14.57 -16.48
CA ASP A 320 1.63 -15.57 -15.95
C ASP A 320 1.97 -15.25 -14.49
N GLY A 321 1.15 -15.81 -13.59
CA GLY A 321 1.25 -15.64 -12.15
C GLY A 321 0.14 -16.35 -11.39
N VAL A 322 0.35 -16.46 -10.08
CA VAL A 322 -0.59 -17.03 -9.10
C VAL A 322 -0.92 -16.00 -8.03
N TRP A 323 -2.08 -16.13 -7.39
CA TRP A 323 -2.51 -15.20 -6.36
C TRP A 323 -3.36 -15.85 -5.29
N GLU A 324 -3.48 -15.18 -4.15
CA GLU A 324 -4.32 -15.58 -3.03
C GLU A 324 -5.14 -14.41 -2.49
N GLY A 325 -6.31 -14.75 -1.96
CA GLY A 325 -7.17 -13.83 -1.22
C GLY A 325 -7.28 -14.31 0.22
N ILE A 326 -6.73 -13.54 1.16
CA ILE A 326 -6.55 -13.93 2.57
C ILE A 326 -7.35 -12.97 3.45
N ARG A 327 -7.92 -13.46 4.56
CA ARG A 327 -8.58 -12.62 5.56
C ARG A 327 -7.68 -12.40 6.75
N LEU A 328 -7.57 -11.14 7.18
CA LEU A 328 -7.01 -10.78 8.47
C LEU A 328 -8.17 -10.59 9.45
N TYR A 329 -8.13 -11.36 10.54
CA TYR A 329 -9.14 -11.33 11.59
C TYR A 329 -8.45 -11.41 12.95
N ASN A 330 -8.74 -10.44 13.81
CA ASN A 330 -8.15 -10.28 15.15
C ASN A 330 -6.60 -10.41 15.19
N GLY A 331 -5.92 -9.81 14.21
CA GLY A 331 -4.45 -9.81 14.10
C GLY A 331 -3.86 -11.07 13.46
N SER A 332 -4.68 -12.06 13.11
CA SER A 332 -4.27 -13.35 12.56
C SER A 332 -4.75 -13.54 11.11
N LEU A 333 -3.89 -14.14 10.30
CA LEU A 333 -4.21 -14.52 8.91
C LEU A 333 -4.99 -15.84 8.93
N LEU A 334 -6.28 -15.81 8.58
CA LEU A 334 -7.17 -16.97 8.63
C LEU A 334 -6.76 -18.00 7.57
N LEU A 335 -6.55 -19.26 7.98
CA LEU A 335 -6.18 -20.40 7.11
C LEU A 335 -4.92 -20.14 6.27
N ILE A 336 -3.93 -19.46 6.87
CA ILE A 336 -2.73 -19.00 6.14
C ILE A 336 -1.88 -20.14 5.58
N GLU A 337 -1.75 -21.24 6.34
CA GLU A 337 -1.05 -22.46 5.90
C GLU A 337 -1.67 -22.98 4.60
N GLU A 338 -2.99 -23.19 4.58
CA GLU A 338 -3.70 -23.71 3.42
C GLU A 338 -3.64 -22.74 2.21
N HIS A 339 -3.63 -21.42 2.47
CA HIS A 339 -3.47 -20.41 1.43
C HIS A 339 -2.08 -20.45 0.80
N LEU A 340 -1.02 -20.54 1.60
CA LEU A 340 0.35 -20.57 1.09
C LEU A 340 0.67 -21.91 0.42
N ASP A 341 0.20 -23.04 0.96
CA ASP A 341 0.33 -24.34 0.30
C ASP A 341 -0.25 -24.33 -1.12
N ARG A 342 -1.47 -23.79 -1.27
CA ARG A 342 -2.10 -23.69 -2.59
C ARG A 342 -1.37 -22.73 -3.53
N LEU A 343 -0.86 -21.60 -3.01
CA LEU A 343 -0.05 -20.66 -3.79
C LEU A 343 1.22 -21.34 -4.33
N TYR A 344 1.95 -22.05 -3.48
CA TYR A 344 3.19 -22.74 -3.85
C TYR A 344 2.93 -23.96 -4.74
N GLU A 345 1.84 -24.69 -4.55
CA GLU A 345 1.40 -25.75 -5.48
C GLU A 345 1.15 -25.16 -6.88
N GLY A 346 0.41 -24.04 -6.95
CA GLY A 346 0.16 -23.34 -8.21
C GLY A 346 1.43 -22.80 -8.86
N ALA A 347 2.33 -22.21 -8.07
CA ALA A 347 3.63 -21.73 -8.55
C ALA A 347 4.47 -22.88 -9.11
N LYS A 348 4.51 -24.01 -8.40
CA LYS A 348 5.22 -25.22 -8.85
C LYS A 348 4.64 -25.77 -10.15
N ALA A 349 3.32 -25.76 -10.31
CA ALA A 349 2.66 -26.24 -11.52
C ALA A 349 2.99 -25.42 -12.77
N ILE A 350 3.25 -24.12 -12.62
CA ILE A 350 3.76 -23.25 -13.69
C ILE A 350 5.29 -23.16 -13.72
N ASP A 351 5.99 -24.05 -13.02
CA ASP A 351 7.47 -24.08 -12.91
C ASP A 351 8.08 -22.74 -12.45
N MET A 352 7.50 -22.13 -11.42
CA MET A 352 7.94 -20.86 -10.84
C MET A 352 8.52 -21.07 -9.43
N ASP A 353 9.81 -20.76 -9.28
CA ASP A 353 10.45 -20.64 -7.97
C ASP A 353 10.33 -19.19 -7.47
N LEU A 354 9.71 -18.99 -6.31
CA LEU A 354 9.55 -17.68 -5.68
C LEU A 354 10.87 -17.14 -5.10
N GLY A 355 11.83 -18.04 -4.83
CA GLY A 355 13.07 -17.71 -4.12
C GLY A 355 12.82 -17.28 -2.67
N LEU A 356 11.73 -17.74 -2.07
CA LEU A 356 11.31 -17.46 -0.69
C LEU A 356 10.65 -18.70 -0.09
N SER A 357 10.87 -18.93 1.20
CA SER A 357 10.09 -19.86 2.02
C SER A 357 8.69 -19.31 2.29
N GLN A 358 7.76 -20.20 2.65
CA GLN A 358 6.41 -19.77 3.06
C GLN A 358 6.45 -18.86 4.30
N ALA A 359 7.38 -19.09 5.23
CA ALA A 359 7.58 -18.27 6.42
C ALA A 359 8.01 -16.84 6.07
N GLU A 360 8.96 -16.67 5.14
CA GLU A 360 9.37 -15.34 4.66
C GLU A 360 8.22 -14.61 3.97
N LEU A 361 7.42 -15.30 3.14
CA LEU A 361 6.27 -14.70 2.49
C LEU A 361 5.16 -14.34 3.49
N GLN A 362 4.95 -15.16 4.51
CA GLN A 362 4.06 -14.86 5.62
C GLN A 362 4.51 -13.61 6.38
N GLN A 363 5.82 -13.48 6.63
CA GLN A 363 6.36 -12.30 7.29
C GLN A 363 6.09 -11.03 6.47
N MET A 364 6.27 -11.06 5.14
CA MET A 364 5.93 -9.93 4.26
C MET A 364 4.44 -9.56 4.33
N LEU A 365 3.54 -10.54 4.47
CA LEU A 365 2.10 -10.27 4.69
C LEU A 365 1.87 -9.52 6.01
N TYR A 366 2.51 -9.98 7.09
CA TYR A 366 2.41 -9.33 8.40
C TYR A 366 3.02 -7.93 8.39
N ASP A 367 4.21 -7.75 7.82
CA ASP A 367 4.87 -6.45 7.68
C ASP A 367 3.97 -5.46 6.95
N THR A 368 3.26 -5.93 5.91
CA THR A 368 2.32 -5.10 5.16
C THR A 368 1.13 -4.67 6.01
N VAL A 369 0.45 -5.59 6.70
CA VAL A 369 -0.74 -5.23 7.50
C VAL A 369 -0.37 -4.44 8.77
N ASP A 370 0.79 -4.70 9.36
CA ASP A 370 1.26 -3.96 10.53
C ASP A 370 1.67 -2.54 10.20
N ALA A 371 2.31 -2.32 9.05
CA ALA A 371 2.58 -0.98 8.56
C ALA A 371 1.29 -0.15 8.35
N ASN A 372 0.18 -0.82 8.08
CA ASN A 372 -1.15 -0.23 7.94
C ASN A 372 -1.94 -0.11 9.26
N GLY A 373 -1.42 -0.60 10.39
CA GLY A 373 -2.17 -0.67 11.65
C GLY A 373 -3.42 -1.55 11.58
N MET A 374 -3.47 -2.48 10.63
CA MET A 374 -4.64 -3.34 10.39
C MET A 374 -4.69 -4.50 11.38
N LYS A 375 -5.89 -4.77 11.91
CA LYS A 375 -6.12 -5.87 12.86
C LYS A 375 -7.30 -6.77 12.47
N SER A 376 -8.38 -6.23 11.92
CA SER A 376 -9.53 -7.02 11.50
C SER A 376 -10.27 -6.35 10.34
N GLY A 377 -11.21 -7.08 9.74
CA GLY A 377 -12.04 -6.57 8.65
C GLY A 377 -11.29 -6.37 7.34
N VAL A 378 -10.12 -6.99 7.19
CA VAL A 378 -9.22 -6.76 6.07
C VAL A 378 -9.18 -7.96 5.13
N HIS A 379 -9.24 -7.67 3.84
CA HIS A 379 -8.98 -8.64 2.77
C HIS A 379 -7.64 -8.30 2.13
N ILE A 380 -6.74 -9.28 2.09
CA ILE A 380 -5.42 -9.15 1.51
C ILE A 380 -5.42 -9.88 0.18
N ARG A 381 -5.00 -9.19 -0.87
CA ARG A 381 -4.71 -9.80 -2.17
C ARG A 381 -3.20 -9.96 -2.32
N LEU A 382 -2.72 -11.19 -2.26
CA LEU A 382 -1.34 -11.57 -2.51
C LEU A 382 -1.21 -12.00 -3.97
N MET A 383 -0.37 -11.34 -4.75
CA MET A 383 -0.18 -11.60 -6.18
C MET A 383 1.29 -11.87 -6.43
N VAL A 384 1.59 -12.95 -7.15
CA VAL A 384 2.94 -13.36 -7.51
C VAL A 384 2.98 -13.58 -9.02
N THR A 385 3.82 -12.82 -9.72
CA THR A 385 4.00 -12.96 -11.17
C THR A 385 5.40 -13.50 -11.46
N ARG A 386 5.59 -14.06 -12.67
CA ARG A 386 6.92 -14.51 -13.11
C ARG A 386 8.00 -13.44 -13.03
N GLY A 387 7.61 -12.17 -13.10
CA GLY A 387 8.52 -11.03 -13.07
C GLY A 387 8.72 -10.37 -14.43
N LEU A 388 9.76 -9.55 -14.50
CA LEU A 388 10.05 -8.66 -15.63
C LEU A 388 10.56 -9.43 -16.85
N LYS A 389 10.22 -8.98 -18.06
CA LYS A 389 10.81 -9.47 -19.32
C LYS A 389 11.39 -8.31 -20.13
N PRO A 390 12.35 -8.58 -21.04
CA PRO A 390 12.89 -7.56 -21.94
C PRO A 390 11.90 -7.17 -23.05
N THR A 391 10.97 -8.06 -23.39
CA THR A 391 10.01 -7.88 -24.48
C THR A 391 8.75 -8.73 -24.24
N PRO A 392 7.58 -8.35 -24.80
CA PRO A 392 6.34 -9.12 -24.68
C PRO A 392 6.41 -10.48 -25.39
N TYR A 393 6.93 -11.50 -24.71
CA TYR A 393 7.08 -12.85 -25.25
C TYR A 393 6.85 -13.93 -24.17
N GLN A 394 6.24 -15.05 -24.59
CA GLN A 394 5.67 -16.06 -23.68
C GLN A 394 6.68 -17.01 -23.04
N ASN A 395 7.88 -17.15 -23.60
CA ASN A 395 8.85 -18.09 -23.07
C ASN A 395 9.34 -17.66 -21.66
N PRO A 396 9.28 -18.54 -20.64
CA PRO A 396 9.75 -18.19 -19.29
C PRO A 396 11.27 -17.93 -19.24
N ASN A 397 12.08 -18.49 -20.14
CA ASN A 397 13.55 -18.36 -20.15
C ASN A 397 14.05 -16.94 -20.40
N ILE A 398 13.21 -16.04 -20.94
CA ILE A 398 13.60 -14.64 -21.16
C ILE A 398 13.26 -13.74 -19.95
N THR A 399 12.80 -14.31 -18.84
CA THR A 399 12.49 -13.55 -17.63
C THR A 399 13.78 -12.98 -17.04
N ILE A 400 13.75 -11.70 -16.68
CA ILE A 400 14.85 -10.97 -16.07
C ILE A 400 14.55 -10.86 -14.57
N GLY A 401 15.32 -11.59 -13.78
CA GLY A 401 15.20 -11.57 -12.32
C GLY A 401 14.26 -12.63 -11.77
N GLN A 402 13.80 -12.36 -10.55
CA GLN A 402 12.94 -13.19 -9.71
C GLN A 402 11.46 -12.83 -9.89
N PRO A 403 10.53 -13.64 -9.34
CA PRO A 403 9.11 -13.30 -9.30
C PRO A 403 8.82 -11.97 -8.60
N THR A 404 7.94 -11.15 -9.20
CA THR A 404 7.40 -9.95 -8.55
C THR A 404 6.30 -10.36 -7.57
N ILE A 405 6.35 -9.85 -6.35
CA ILE A 405 5.33 -10.10 -5.32
C ILE A 405 4.64 -8.79 -4.96
N VAL A 406 3.31 -8.78 -4.92
CA VAL A 406 2.50 -7.62 -4.55
C VAL A 406 1.45 -8.03 -3.51
N ILE A 407 1.38 -7.30 -2.41
CA ILE A 407 0.50 -7.50 -1.28
C ILE A 407 -0.38 -6.27 -1.12
N VAL A 408 -1.67 -6.41 -1.44
CA VAL A 408 -2.66 -5.33 -1.36
C VAL A 408 -3.64 -5.62 -0.23
N PRO A 409 -3.48 -5.00 0.96
CA PRO A 409 -4.47 -5.10 2.02
C PRO A 409 -5.54 -4.01 1.88
N GLU A 410 -6.80 -4.36 2.11
CA GLU A 410 -7.92 -3.41 2.10
C GLU A 410 -8.87 -3.67 3.26
N TYR A 411 -9.30 -2.63 3.97
CA TYR A 411 -10.47 -2.68 4.84
C TYR A 411 -11.69 -2.98 3.97
N LYS A 412 -12.20 -4.19 4.10
CA LYS A 412 -13.21 -4.72 3.19
C LYS A 412 -14.15 -5.57 4.00
N GLU A 413 -15.07 -4.92 4.69
CA GLU A 413 -16.15 -5.62 5.36
C GLU A 413 -17.21 -6.01 4.34
N ALA A 414 -17.61 -7.28 4.40
CA ALA A 414 -18.69 -7.77 3.55
C ALA A 414 -19.98 -7.05 3.94
N ALA A 415 -20.72 -6.54 2.96
CA ALA A 415 -22.02 -5.96 3.25
C ALA A 415 -22.93 -7.02 3.90
N PRO A 416 -23.77 -6.67 4.90
CA PRO A 416 -24.67 -7.64 5.53
C PRO A 416 -25.70 -8.22 4.54
N THR A 417 -26.10 -7.40 3.57
CA THR A 417 -27.22 -7.64 2.68
C THR A 417 -27.14 -8.96 1.90
N PRO A 418 -26.02 -9.33 1.22
CA PRO A 418 -25.93 -10.63 0.57
C PRO A 418 -25.98 -11.83 1.52
N ARG A 419 -25.37 -11.74 2.71
CA ARG A 419 -25.34 -12.85 3.68
C ARG A 419 -26.72 -13.18 4.26
N GLU A 420 -27.59 -12.18 4.35
CA GLU A 420 -28.94 -12.31 4.90
C GLU A 420 -30.00 -12.54 3.82
N LYS A 421 -29.98 -11.72 2.76
CA LYS A 421 -31.00 -11.76 1.69
C LYS A 421 -30.68 -12.79 0.60
N GLY A 422 -29.45 -13.26 0.54
CA GLY A 422 -28.96 -14.13 -0.51
C GLY A 422 -28.73 -13.41 -1.84
N ILE A 423 -28.28 -14.18 -2.83
CA ILE A 423 -27.94 -13.73 -4.18
C ILE A 423 -28.73 -14.50 -5.23
N ARG A 424 -28.81 -13.92 -6.43
CA ARG A 424 -29.43 -14.53 -7.61
C ARG A 424 -28.36 -14.94 -8.60
N LEU A 425 -28.44 -16.16 -9.11
CA LEU A 425 -27.50 -16.69 -10.09
C LEU A 425 -28.11 -16.77 -11.49
N PHE A 426 -27.26 -16.62 -12.49
CA PHE A 426 -27.59 -16.92 -13.88
C PHE A 426 -26.62 -17.94 -14.44
N THR A 427 -27.15 -19.01 -15.03
CA THR A 427 -26.37 -20.05 -15.68
C THR A 427 -25.82 -19.54 -17.00
N VAL A 428 -24.51 -19.61 -17.15
CA VAL A 428 -23.81 -19.07 -18.31
C VAL A 428 -23.44 -20.14 -19.33
N HIS A 429 -23.27 -19.71 -20.58
CA HIS A 429 -22.76 -20.59 -21.65
C HIS A 429 -21.25 -20.81 -21.54
N VAL A 430 -20.55 -19.91 -20.85
CA VAL A 430 -19.11 -20.00 -20.60
C VAL A 430 -18.83 -21.22 -19.71
N ARG A 431 -18.19 -22.24 -20.27
CA ARG A 431 -17.85 -23.47 -19.56
C ARG A 431 -16.57 -23.34 -18.74
N ARG A 432 -16.46 -24.13 -17.69
CA ARG A 432 -15.22 -24.29 -16.94
C ARG A 432 -14.44 -25.47 -17.52
N GLY A 433 -13.25 -25.20 -18.06
CA GLY A 433 -12.42 -26.19 -18.73
C GLY A 433 -11.84 -27.24 -17.78
N ALA A 434 -11.38 -28.34 -18.37
CA ALA A 434 -10.67 -29.41 -17.67
C ALA A 434 -9.19 -29.04 -17.42
N PRO A 435 -8.50 -29.75 -16.52
CA PRO A 435 -7.12 -29.43 -16.16
C PRO A 435 -6.10 -29.41 -17.31
N ASP A 436 -6.38 -30.13 -18.39
CA ASP A 436 -5.57 -30.22 -19.62
C ASP A 436 -5.69 -29.01 -20.56
N VAL A 437 -6.65 -28.10 -20.33
CA VAL A 437 -6.80 -26.85 -21.11
C VAL A 437 -6.20 -25.67 -20.34
N GLN A 438 -6.71 -25.44 -19.14
CA GLN A 438 -6.17 -24.49 -18.17
C GLN A 438 -6.65 -24.97 -16.81
N ASP A 439 -5.74 -25.45 -15.98
CA ASP A 439 -6.10 -26.03 -14.69
C ASP A 439 -6.92 -25.06 -13.83
N PRO A 440 -8.22 -25.35 -13.61
CA PRO A 440 -9.05 -24.47 -12.83
C PRO A 440 -8.72 -24.51 -11.34
N GLY A 441 -7.96 -25.53 -10.90
CA GLY A 441 -7.47 -25.73 -9.54
C GLY A 441 -6.39 -24.73 -9.14
N TRP A 442 -5.66 -24.14 -10.09
CA TRP A 442 -4.70 -23.08 -9.81
C TRP A 442 -5.41 -21.74 -9.65
N ASN A 443 -5.08 -21.00 -8.60
CA ASN A 443 -5.55 -19.62 -8.47
C ASN A 443 -4.66 -18.67 -9.30
N SER A 444 -4.73 -18.79 -10.63
CA SER A 444 -3.91 -18.00 -11.57
C SER A 444 -4.44 -16.59 -11.82
N HIS A 445 -3.57 -15.71 -12.33
CA HIS A 445 -3.92 -14.36 -12.79
C HIS A 445 -4.81 -14.37 -14.04
N SER A 446 -4.73 -15.41 -14.87
CA SER A 446 -5.51 -15.61 -16.10
C SER A 446 -6.98 -15.92 -15.82
N LYS A 447 -7.77 -14.89 -15.49
CA LYS A 447 -9.19 -14.98 -15.08
C LYS A 447 -10.19 -14.61 -16.18
N LEU A 448 -9.79 -14.51 -17.45
CA LEU A 448 -10.66 -14.06 -18.54
C LEU A 448 -11.93 -14.93 -18.69
N ASN A 449 -11.81 -16.26 -18.48
CA ASN A 449 -12.95 -17.19 -18.44
C ASN A 449 -13.99 -16.80 -17.37
N CYS A 450 -13.53 -16.47 -16.15
CA CYS A 450 -14.40 -16.02 -15.05
C CYS A 450 -15.01 -14.64 -15.34
N ILE A 451 -14.25 -13.73 -15.94
CA ILE A 451 -14.73 -12.39 -16.31
C ILE A 451 -15.81 -12.48 -17.38
N ALA A 452 -15.62 -13.32 -18.41
CA ALA A 452 -16.62 -13.54 -19.46
C ALA A 452 -17.93 -14.09 -18.90
N ALA A 453 -17.86 -15.04 -17.97
CA ALA A 453 -19.02 -15.54 -17.25
C ALA A 453 -19.74 -14.43 -16.46
N CYS A 454 -18.98 -13.64 -15.69
CA CYS A 454 -19.52 -12.52 -14.91
C CYS A 454 -20.22 -11.47 -15.80
N ILE A 455 -19.64 -11.12 -16.96
CA ILE A 455 -20.26 -10.19 -17.91
C ILE A 455 -21.64 -10.69 -18.34
N GLN A 456 -21.77 -11.98 -18.67
CA GLN A 456 -23.05 -12.56 -19.09
C GLN A 456 -24.09 -12.49 -17.96
N ALA A 457 -23.73 -12.91 -16.74
CA ALA A 457 -24.65 -12.86 -15.59
C ALA A 457 -25.09 -11.42 -15.27
N ASN A 458 -24.18 -10.46 -15.31
CA ASN A 458 -24.48 -9.04 -15.10
C ASN A 458 -25.48 -8.52 -16.14
N LYS A 459 -25.32 -8.91 -17.41
CA LYS A 459 -26.25 -8.53 -18.49
C LYS A 459 -27.62 -9.19 -18.34
N ALA A 460 -27.68 -10.38 -17.76
CA ALA A 460 -28.92 -11.05 -17.38
C ALA A 460 -29.55 -10.48 -16.08
N GLY A 461 -28.88 -9.54 -15.40
CA GLY A 461 -29.37 -8.91 -14.18
C GLY A 461 -29.23 -9.78 -12.92
N ALA A 462 -28.43 -10.83 -12.97
CA ALA A 462 -28.07 -11.67 -11.83
C ALA A 462 -26.83 -11.11 -11.09
N ASP A 463 -26.59 -11.62 -9.89
CA ASP A 463 -25.54 -11.16 -8.99
C ASP A 463 -24.23 -11.97 -9.17
N GLU A 464 -24.33 -13.22 -9.64
CA GLU A 464 -23.17 -14.06 -9.96
C GLU A 464 -23.51 -15.10 -11.05
N ALA A 465 -22.49 -15.62 -11.73
CA ALA A 465 -22.65 -16.61 -12.80
C ALA A 465 -22.50 -18.03 -12.28
N LEU A 466 -23.47 -18.91 -12.58
CA LEU A 466 -23.36 -20.35 -12.39
C LEU A 466 -22.72 -20.98 -13.64
N MET A 467 -21.57 -21.61 -13.48
CA MET A 467 -20.79 -22.20 -14.59
C MET A 467 -20.93 -23.73 -14.57
N LEU A 468 -21.03 -24.30 -15.76
CA LEU A 468 -21.07 -25.76 -15.95
C LEU A 468 -19.74 -26.26 -16.53
N ASP A 469 -19.48 -27.54 -16.35
CA ASP A 469 -18.39 -28.25 -17.01
C ASP A 469 -18.73 -28.58 -18.48
N PRO A 470 -17.78 -29.12 -19.27
CA PRO A 470 -18.01 -29.43 -20.68
C PRO A 470 -19.06 -30.53 -20.89
N GLN A 471 -19.35 -31.35 -19.88
CA GLN A 471 -20.37 -32.41 -19.91
C GLN A 471 -21.77 -31.89 -19.51
N GLY A 472 -21.87 -30.64 -19.06
CA GLY A 472 -23.12 -30.00 -18.66
C GLY A 472 -23.49 -30.19 -17.18
N PHE A 473 -22.59 -30.75 -16.36
CA PHE A 473 -22.78 -30.79 -14.92
C PHE A 473 -22.38 -29.45 -14.29
N VAL A 474 -22.96 -29.16 -13.13
CA VAL A 474 -22.63 -27.97 -12.36
C VAL A 474 -21.17 -28.05 -11.91
N ALA A 475 -20.41 -26.96 -12.09
CA ALA A 475 -19.00 -26.93 -11.76
C ALA A 475 -18.69 -25.96 -10.61
N THR A 476 -18.93 -24.66 -10.82
CA THR A 476 -18.56 -23.58 -9.88
C THR A 476 -19.30 -22.29 -10.25
N CYS A 477 -19.09 -21.22 -9.49
CA CYS A 477 -19.42 -19.87 -9.95
C CYS A 477 -18.17 -19.11 -10.43
N ASN A 478 -18.35 -17.92 -11.02
CA ASN A 478 -17.22 -17.14 -11.55
C ASN A 478 -16.22 -16.66 -10.48
N SER A 479 -16.62 -16.56 -9.21
CA SER A 479 -15.73 -16.13 -8.12
C SER A 479 -15.87 -16.87 -6.79
N THR A 480 -16.74 -17.88 -6.74
CA THR A 480 -17.07 -18.67 -5.54
C THR A 480 -17.31 -20.14 -5.92
N ASN A 481 -17.25 -21.04 -4.95
CA ASN A 481 -17.71 -22.43 -5.12
C ASN A 481 -19.22 -22.52 -4.86
N PHE A 482 -19.90 -23.48 -5.45
CA PHE A 482 -21.36 -23.63 -5.37
C PHE A 482 -21.78 -24.92 -4.66
N PHE A 483 -22.91 -24.88 -3.95
CA PHE A 483 -23.49 -26.01 -3.24
C PHE A 483 -25.01 -25.98 -3.32
N ILE A 484 -25.64 -27.15 -3.22
CA ILE A 484 -27.08 -27.29 -3.00
C ILE A 484 -27.35 -28.14 -1.76
N VAL A 485 -28.50 -27.95 -1.15
CA VAL A 485 -29.08 -28.83 -0.15
C VAL A 485 -30.26 -29.53 -0.80
N ARG A 486 -30.25 -30.85 -0.79
CA ARG A 486 -31.30 -31.63 -1.42
C ARG A 486 -31.47 -32.94 -0.67
N LYS A 487 -32.72 -33.28 -0.33
CA LYS A 487 -33.05 -34.53 0.40
C LYS A 487 -32.28 -34.65 1.73
N GLY A 488 -32.12 -33.52 2.43
CA GLY A 488 -31.40 -33.48 3.72
C GLY A 488 -29.88 -33.61 3.61
N GLU A 489 -29.30 -33.57 2.41
CA GLU A 489 -27.86 -33.68 2.17
C GLU A 489 -27.32 -32.42 1.49
N VAL A 490 -26.10 -32.01 1.86
CA VAL A 490 -25.32 -30.99 1.15
C VAL A 490 -24.60 -31.65 -0.02
N TRP A 491 -24.88 -31.22 -1.24
CA TRP A 491 -24.19 -31.69 -2.45
C TRP A 491 -23.25 -30.60 -2.95
N ALA A 492 -21.98 -30.97 -3.09
CA ALA A 492 -20.96 -30.14 -3.71
C ALA A 492 -20.58 -30.70 -5.08
N PRO A 493 -20.36 -29.86 -6.11
CA PRO A 493 -19.85 -30.31 -7.40
C PRO A 493 -18.53 -31.08 -7.24
N SER A 494 -18.29 -32.06 -8.12
CA SER A 494 -17.01 -32.77 -8.15
C SER A 494 -15.84 -31.80 -8.37
N PRO A 495 -14.67 -32.04 -7.75
CA PRO A 495 -13.55 -31.08 -7.77
C PRO A 495 -12.84 -30.94 -9.13
N ARG A 496 -13.31 -31.64 -10.18
CA ARG A 496 -12.62 -31.76 -11.47
C ARG A 496 -12.54 -30.46 -12.29
N HIS A 497 -13.57 -29.63 -12.20
CA HIS A 497 -13.74 -28.44 -13.04
C HIS A 497 -13.88 -27.17 -12.21
N GLN A 498 -13.13 -27.01 -11.12
CA GLN A 498 -13.26 -25.85 -10.23
C GLN A 498 -11.96 -25.53 -9.49
N LEU A 499 -11.91 -24.35 -8.89
CA LEU A 499 -10.85 -24.00 -7.95
C LEU A 499 -10.97 -24.87 -6.70
N ARG A 500 -9.83 -25.33 -6.19
CA ARG A 500 -9.72 -26.03 -4.90
C ARG A 500 -9.92 -25.03 -3.75
N GLY A 501 -11.15 -24.61 -3.53
CA GLY A 501 -11.51 -23.57 -2.57
C GLY A 501 -11.22 -23.97 -1.12
N ILE A 502 -10.45 -23.15 -0.40
CA ILE A 502 -10.14 -23.38 1.03
C ILE A 502 -11.41 -23.27 1.89
N THR A 503 -12.26 -22.27 1.63
CA THR A 503 -13.58 -22.16 2.29
C THR A 503 -14.48 -23.35 1.95
N ARG A 504 -14.48 -23.83 0.70
CA ARG A 504 -15.22 -25.05 0.30
C ARG A 504 -14.77 -26.25 1.12
N ALA A 505 -13.46 -26.50 1.21
CA ALA A 505 -12.91 -27.60 1.99
C ALA A 505 -13.30 -27.49 3.47
N ARG A 506 -13.19 -26.28 4.05
CA ARG A 506 -13.59 -26.02 5.43
C ARG A 506 -15.09 -26.24 5.67
N ILE A 507 -15.95 -25.89 4.73
CA ILE A 507 -17.39 -26.12 4.84
C ILE A 507 -17.74 -27.61 4.76
N LEU A 508 -17.11 -28.37 3.87
CA LEU A 508 -17.28 -29.84 3.84
C LEU A 508 -16.84 -30.48 5.15
N GLU A 509 -15.76 -29.99 5.75
CA GLU A 509 -15.30 -30.46 7.05
C GLU A 509 -16.27 -30.10 8.18
N LEU A 510 -16.77 -28.87 8.21
CA LEU A 510 -17.80 -28.46 9.17
C LEU A 510 -19.09 -29.27 9.02
N CYS A 511 -19.48 -29.65 7.80
CA CYS A 511 -20.60 -30.57 7.60
C CYS A 511 -20.38 -31.89 8.36
N ARG A 512 -19.19 -32.51 8.23
CA ARG A 512 -18.87 -33.76 8.94
C ARG A 512 -18.89 -33.57 10.46
N GLN A 513 -18.24 -32.52 10.96
CA GLN A 513 -18.15 -32.22 12.40
C GLN A 513 -19.52 -31.98 13.04
N HIS A 514 -20.45 -31.39 12.31
CA HIS A 514 -21.80 -31.09 12.77
C HIS A 514 -22.83 -32.17 12.37
N GLY A 515 -22.41 -33.30 11.82
CA GLY A 515 -23.32 -34.38 11.41
C GLY A 515 -24.33 -33.97 10.34
N ILE A 516 -23.94 -33.06 9.43
CA ILE A 516 -24.69 -32.69 8.24
C ILE A 516 -24.22 -33.61 7.11
N PRO A 517 -25.08 -34.52 6.59
CA PRO A 517 -24.71 -35.38 5.47
C PRO A 517 -24.23 -34.54 4.29
N CYS A 518 -23.03 -34.81 3.77
CA CYS A 518 -22.49 -34.11 2.63
C CYS A 518 -21.79 -35.07 1.67
N ARG A 519 -21.93 -34.81 0.36
CA ARG A 519 -21.23 -35.57 -0.67
C ARG A 519 -20.76 -34.70 -1.83
N GLU A 520 -19.61 -35.06 -2.37
CA GLU A 520 -19.10 -34.50 -3.62
C GLU A 520 -19.61 -35.37 -4.77
N THR A 521 -20.38 -34.78 -5.70
CA THR A 521 -21.07 -35.54 -6.75
C THR A 521 -21.35 -34.66 -7.96
N ASP A 522 -21.53 -35.28 -9.13
CA ASP A 522 -22.02 -34.56 -10.30
C ASP A 522 -23.53 -34.43 -10.25
N PHE A 523 -24.02 -33.23 -10.58
CA PHE A 523 -25.44 -32.95 -10.69
C PHE A 523 -25.68 -31.88 -11.76
N TYR A 524 -26.88 -31.88 -12.34
CA TYR A 524 -27.27 -31.00 -13.44
C TYR A 524 -28.34 -29.99 -13.00
N LEU A 525 -28.67 -29.03 -13.87
CA LEU A 525 -29.50 -27.87 -13.52
C LEU A 525 -30.89 -28.24 -12.98
N THR A 526 -31.54 -29.30 -13.48
CA THR A 526 -32.84 -29.70 -12.94
C THR A 526 -32.73 -30.12 -11.46
N GLN A 527 -31.56 -30.60 -11.03
CA GLN A 527 -31.32 -30.91 -9.62
C GLN A 527 -31.08 -29.64 -8.79
N VAL A 528 -30.46 -28.62 -9.39
CA VAL A 528 -30.32 -27.29 -8.79
C VAL A 528 -31.69 -26.62 -8.60
N TYR A 529 -32.51 -26.59 -9.64
CA TYR A 529 -33.82 -25.93 -9.59
C TYR A 529 -34.79 -26.61 -8.61
N GLY A 530 -34.59 -27.90 -8.32
CA GLY A 530 -35.36 -28.63 -7.31
C GLY A 530 -34.65 -28.80 -5.98
N ALA A 531 -33.67 -27.97 -5.66
CA ALA A 531 -32.98 -27.99 -4.37
C ALA A 531 -33.82 -27.30 -3.27
N ASP A 532 -33.68 -27.79 -2.04
CA ASP A 532 -34.32 -27.23 -0.85
C ASP A 532 -33.63 -25.92 -0.42
N GLU A 533 -32.30 -25.86 -0.58
CA GLU A 533 -31.49 -24.66 -0.40
C GLU A 533 -30.34 -24.65 -1.43
N ALA A 534 -29.75 -23.49 -1.68
CA ALA A 534 -28.48 -23.37 -2.37
C ALA A 534 -27.63 -22.29 -1.71
N PHE A 535 -26.30 -22.39 -1.86
CA PHE A 535 -25.37 -21.39 -1.35
C PHE A 535 -24.05 -21.41 -2.10
N VAL A 536 -23.32 -20.31 -2.01
CA VAL A 536 -21.94 -20.20 -2.50
C VAL A 536 -20.95 -19.98 -1.36
N THR A 537 -19.69 -20.33 -1.60
CA THR A 537 -18.61 -20.12 -0.63
C THR A 537 -17.38 -19.44 -1.20
N GLY A 538 -16.73 -18.61 -0.39
CA GLY A 538 -15.46 -17.97 -0.73
C GLY A 538 -14.83 -17.22 0.45
N THR A 539 -13.52 -16.95 0.38
CA THR A 539 -12.76 -16.35 1.49
C THR A 539 -13.29 -14.98 1.91
N PHE A 540 -13.83 -14.19 0.97
CA PHE A 540 -14.36 -12.86 1.27
C PHE A 540 -15.66 -12.90 2.08
N ALA A 541 -16.62 -13.74 1.66
CA ALA A 541 -17.99 -13.69 2.17
C ALA A 541 -18.41 -14.91 3.01
N GLY A 542 -17.55 -15.92 3.18
CA GLY A 542 -17.88 -17.15 3.90
C GLY A 542 -18.95 -17.94 3.15
N VAL A 543 -20.12 -18.14 3.76
CA VAL A 543 -21.30 -18.79 3.16
C VAL A 543 -22.35 -17.74 2.79
N ILE A 544 -22.74 -17.67 1.52
CA ILE A 544 -23.80 -16.78 1.02
C ILE A 544 -24.97 -17.62 0.48
N PRO A 545 -26.20 -17.43 0.95
CA PRO A 545 -27.38 -18.12 0.41
C PRO A 545 -27.65 -17.74 -1.05
N VAL A 546 -28.12 -18.70 -1.84
CA VAL A 546 -28.61 -18.50 -3.21
C VAL A 546 -30.12 -18.68 -3.19
N VAL A 547 -30.86 -17.63 -3.53
CA VAL A 547 -32.33 -17.60 -3.44
C VAL A 547 -33.01 -17.77 -4.80
N GLU A 548 -32.27 -17.56 -5.89
CA GLU A 548 -32.78 -17.69 -7.24
C GLU A 548 -31.69 -18.19 -8.18
N VAL A 549 -32.05 -19.09 -9.11
CA VAL A 549 -31.21 -19.48 -10.25
C VAL A 549 -32.05 -19.42 -11.52
N ASP A 550 -31.60 -18.68 -12.53
CA ASP A 550 -32.28 -18.55 -13.84
C ASP A 550 -33.76 -18.13 -13.74
N GLY A 551 -34.07 -17.20 -12.83
CA GLY A 551 -35.43 -16.72 -12.57
C GLY A 551 -36.31 -17.68 -11.77
N ARG A 552 -35.76 -18.80 -11.28
CA ARG A 552 -36.48 -19.76 -10.44
C ARG A 552 -36.07 -19.60 -8.98
N CYS A 553 -37.07 -19.39 -8.13
CA CYS A 553 -36.90 -19.40 -6.68
C CYS A 553 -36.32 -20.75 -6.23
N ILE A 554 -35.30 -20.71 -5.37
CA ILE A 554 -34.73 -21.89 -4.72
C ILE A 554 -35.29 -21.99 -3.30
N GLY A 555 -35.85 -23.15 -2.95
CA GLY A 555 -36.50 -23.36 -1.66
C GLY A 555 -37.60 -22.34 -1.39
N SER A 556 -37.45 -21.58 -0.31
CA SER A 556 -38.38 -20.51 0.10
C SER A 556 -38.02 -19.12 -0.44
N GLY A 557 -36.97 -18.99 -1.26
CA GLY A 557 -36.47 -17.70 -1.73
C GLY A 557 -35.79 -16.87 -0.65
N SER A 558 -35.35 -17.52 0.42
CA SER A 558 -34.66 -16.91 1.56
C SER A 558 -33.59 -17.86 2.10
N ARG A 559 -32.78 -17.40 3.06
CA ARG A 559 -31.77 -18.22 3.72
C ARG A 559 -32.41 -19.43 4.42
N GLY A 560 -32.04 -20.63 4.00
CA GLY A 560 -32.49 -21.88 4.63
C GLY A 560 -31.72 -22.27 5.90
N PRO A 561 -32.25 -23.25 6.66
CA PRO A 561 -31.70 -23.67 7.94
C PRO A 561 -30.29 -24.28 7.86
N VAL A 562 -29.97 -25.04 6.81
CA VAL A 562 -28.63 -25.64 6.66
C VAL A 562 -27.60 -24.54 6.38
N ALA A 563 -27.91 -23.61 5.47
CA ALA A 563 -27.05 -22.46 5.20
C ALA A 563 -26.82 -21.60 6.46
N ALA A 564 -27.87 -21.33 7.25
CA ALA A 564 -27.77 -20.59 8.51
C ALA A 564 -26.87 -21.30 9.54
N ARG A 565 -27.03 -22.63 9.67
CA ARG A 565 -26.20 -23.45 10.57
C ARG A 565 -24.72 -23.42 10.16
N LEU A 566 -24.44 -23.52 8.85
CA LEU A 566 -23.07 -23.44 8.32
C LEU A 566 -22.46 -22.04 8.45
N GLN A 567 -23.25 -20.96 8.31
CA GLN A 567 -22.79 -19.60 8.60
C GLN A 567 -22.34 -19.46 10.06
N ALA A 568 -23.14 -19.94 11.01
CA ALA A 568 -22.81 -19.90 12.43
C ALA A 568 -21.56 -20.75 12.74
N ALA A 569 -21.50 -21.97 12.20
CA ALA A 569 -20.36 -22.86 12.37
C ALA A 569 -19.05 -22.28 11.81
N TYR A 570 -19.10 -21.65 10.62
CA TYR A 570 -17.93 -21.03 10.02
C TYR A 570 -17.46 -19.78 10.79
N ALA A 571 -18.39 -18.98 11.31
CA ALA A 571 -18.06 -17.84 12.16
C ALA A 571 -17.38 -18.28 13.46
N ALA A 572 -17.94 -19.29 14.15
CA ALA A 572 -17.35 -19.87 15.35
C ALA A 572 -15.96 -20.48 15.09
N PHE A 573 -15.79 -21.16 13.94
CA PHE A 573 -14.50 -21.67 13.50
C PHE A 573 -13.48 -20.54 13.32
N ALA A 574 -13.84 -19.46 12.62
CA ALA A 574 -12.91 -18.34 12.39
C ALA A 574 -12.50 -17.64 13.68
N GLU A 575 -13.45 -17.47 14.61
CA GLU A 575 -13.18 -16.95 15.96
C GLU A 575 -12.18 -17.82 16.71
N ALA A 576 -12.44 -19.14 16.77
CA ALA A 576 -11.58 -20.08 17.45
C ALA A 576 -10.18 -20.16 16.81
N TYR A 577 -10.10 -20.18 15.48
CA TYR A 577 -8.84 -20.24 14.74
C TYR A 577 -7.94 -19.03 15.04
N CYS A 578 -8.53 -17.83 15.13
CA CYS A 578 -7.78 -16.60 15.38
C CYS A 578 -7.55 -16.31 16.87
N ALA A 579 -8.22 -17.02 17.79
CA ALA A 579 -8.05 -16.84 19.23
C ALA A 579 -6.63 -17.21 19.72
N GLU A 580 -5.94 -18.10 19.00
CA GLU A 580 -4.56 -18.51 19.27
C GLU A 580 -3.52 -17.42 18.93
N GLY A 581 -3.94 -16.31 18.32
CA GLY A 581 -3.06 -15.22 17.91
C GLY A 581 -2.28 -15.54 16.63
N ARG A 582 -1.15 -14.87 16.43
CA ARG A 582 -0.35 -15.01 15.20
C ARG A 582 0.30 -16.38 15.15
N ARG A 583 -0.04 -17.14 14.12
CA ARG A 583 0.70 -18.35 13.75
C ARG A 583 1.95 -17.96 12.97
N SER A 584 3.09 -18.50 13.37
CA SER A 584 4.34 -18.47 12.61
C SER A 584 4.54 -19.80 11.91
N LEU A 585 4.81 -19.77 10.61
CA LEU A 585 5.33 -20.94 9.91
C LEU A 585 6.79 -21.14 10.32
N GLY A 586 7.10 -22.35 10.80
CA GLY A 586 8.42 -22.74 11.29
C GLY A 586 9.40 -23.14 10.20
#